data_AF-A0A7W8NK49-F1
#
_entry.id   AF-A0A7W8NK49-F1
#
_cell.length_a   1.000
_cell.length_b   1.000
_cell.length_c   1.000
_cell.angle_alpha   90.00
_cell.angle_beta   90.00
_cell.angle_gamma   90.00
#
_symmetry.space_group_name_H-M   'P 1'
#
loop_
_entity.id
_entity.type
_entity.pdbx_description
1 polymer ?
#
loop_
_entity_poly.entity_id
_entity_poly.type
_entity_poly.pdbx_seq_one_letter_code
_entity_poly.pdbx_strand_id
1 'polypeptide(L)'
;MNVRQKKLELIEAMNRARALEPSSFVPNKLLDTLIEKLNLKNDAELCRVLEVQPPIISKIRHGKLSVGATILLRMHEKSEIAIRDLKELSATPVH
;
A
#
# COMPACT_ATOMS: atom_id res chain seq x y z
N MET A 1 11.36 37.14 1.08
CA MET A 1 10.63 35.86 1.26
C MET A 1 11.42 34.99 2.22
N ASN A 2 10.87 34.64 3.38
CA ASN A 2 11.61 33.95 4.43
C ASN A 2 11.92 32.49 4.03
N VAL A 3 13.09 31.96 4.40
CA VAL A 3 13.53 30.60 4.07
C VAL A 3 12.52 29.54 4.55
N ARG A 4 11.89 29.80 5.71
CA ARG A 4 10.80 28.98 6.26
C ARG A 4 9.55 28.96 5.36
N GLN A 5 9.20 30.09 4.75
CA GLN A 5 8.04 30.21 3.87
C GLN A 5 8.24 29.40 2.57
N LYS A 6 9.41 29.54 1.94
CA LYS A 6 9.79 28.77 0.76
C LYS A 6 9.75 27.27 0.99
N LYS A 7 10.19 26.81 2.16
CA LYS A 7 10.18 25.38 2.52
C LYS A 7 8.74 24.86 2.66
N LEU A 8 7.85 25.62 3.29
CA LEU A 8 6.44 25.23 3.45
C LEU A 8 5.72 25.17 2.12
N GLU A 9 5.93 26.16 1.24
CA GLU A 9 5.36 26.15 -0.11
C GLU A 9 5.87 24.99 -0.96
N LEU A 10 7.16 24.63 -0.84
CA LEU A 10 7.72 23.47 -1.54
C LEU A 10 7.07 22.16 -1.07
N ILE A 11 6.85 22.01 0.24
CA ILE A 11 6.18 20.82 0.80
C ILE A 11 4.73 20.75 0.33
N GLU A 12 4.02 21.88 0.32
CA GLU A 12 2.63 21.93 -0.14
C GLU A 12 2.52 21.62 -1.64
N ALA A 13 3.43 22.17 -2.46
CA ALA A 13 3.51 21.89 -3.89
C ALA A 13 3.81 20.42 -4.18
N MET A 14 4.73 19.79 -3.43
CA MET A 14 5.02 18.36 -3.55
C MET A 14 3.81 17.48 -3.18
N ASN A 15 3.06 17.86 -2.13
CA ASN A 15 1.84 17.13 -1.75
C ASN A 15 0.72 17.30 -2.78
N ARG A 16 0.55 18.51 -3.36
CA ARG A 16 -0.40 18.74 -4.46
C ARG A 16 -0.01 17.95 -5.71
N ALA A 17 1.27 17.94 -6.09
CA ALA A 17 1.75 17.16 -7.23
C ALA A 17 1.46 15.67 -7.04
N ARG A 18 1.70 15.13 -5.84
CA ARG A 18 1.41 13.73 -5.51
C ARG A 18 -0.10 13.40 -5.51
N ALA A 19 -0.95 14.37 -5.22
CA ALA A 19 -2.41 14.21 -5.30
C ALA A 19 -2.95 14.29 -6.74
N LEU A 20 -2.18 14.86 -7.67
CA LEU A 20 -2.52 15.03 -9.09
C LEU A 20 -1.98 13.90 -9.98
N GLU A 21 -1.13 13.01 -9.44
CA GLU A 21 -0.74 11.81 -10.17
C GLU A 21 -1.99 10.93 -10.37
N PRO A 22 -2.30 10.49 -11.61
CA PRO A 22 -3.41 9.59 -11.82
C PRO A 22 -3.19 8.39 -10.93
N SER A 23 -4.19 8.03 -10.12
CA SER A 23 -4.15 6.77 -9.37
C SER A 23 -4.01 5.67 -10.41
N SER A 24 -2.78 5.23 -10.64
CA SER A 24 -2.47 4.08 -11.48
C SER A 24 -2.98 2.89 -10.71
N PHE A 25 -4.30 2.70 -10.79
CA PHE A 25 -5.02 1.66 -10.11
C PHE A 25 -4.55 0.37 -10.75
N VAL A 26 -3.62 -0.29 -10.07
CA VAL A 26 -3.13 -1.61 -10.45
C VAL A 26 -3.87 -2.61 -9.58
N PRO A 27 -4.75 -3.44 -10.18
CA PRO A 27 -5.52 -4.40 -9.44
C PRO A 27 -4.59 -5.42 -8.80
N ASN A 28 -4.80 -5.67 -7.51
CA ASN A 28 -4.06 -6.66 -6.76
C ASN A 28 -5.00 -7.30 -5.73
N LYS A 29 -5.55 -8.46 -6.06
CA LYS A 29 -6.56 -9.17 -5.24
C LYS A 29 -6.19 -9.25 -3.76
N LEU A 30 -4.94 -9.56 -3.44
CA LEU A 30 -4.48 -9.63 -2.05
C LEU A 30 -4.60 -8.28 -1.34
N LEU A 31 -4.01 -7.23 -1.91
CA LEU A 31 -4.00 -5.90 -1.27
C LEU A 31 -5.40 -5.28 -1.25
N ASP A 32 -6.17 -5.47 -2.31
CA ASP A 32 -7.53 -4.95 -2.41
C ASP A 32 -8.44 -5.63 -1.38
N THR A 33 -8.35 -6.96 -1.23
CA THR A 33 -9.06 -7.71 -0.17
C THR A 33 -8.70 -7.20 1.21
N LEU A 34 -7.43 -6.89 1.47
CA LEU A 34 -6.99 -6.35 2.76
C LEU A 34 -7.53 -4.95 3.00
N ILE A 35 -7.54 -4.08 1.99
CA ILE A 35 -8.11 -2.74 2.08
C ILE A 35 -9.59 -2.81 2.41
N GLU A 36 -10.34 -3.68 1.73
CA GLU A 36 -11.78 -3.88 1.98
C GLU A 36 -12.02 -4.48 3.37
N LYS A 37 -11.31 -5.56 3.72
CA LYS A 37 -11.47 -6.28 5.00
C LYS A 37 -11.19 -5.39 6.21
N LEU A 38 -10.19 -4.52 6.10
CA LEU A 38 -9.76 -3.62 7.16
C LEU A 38 -10.45 -2.24 7.10
N ASN A 39 -11.39 -2.06 6.16
CA ASN A 39 -12.12 -0.81 5.92
C ASN A 39 -11.18 0.40 5.73
N LEU A 40 -10.13 0.22 4.93
CA LEU A 40 -9.11 1.22 4.65
C LEU A 40 -9.45 1.99 3.38
N LYS A 41 -8.94 3.22 3.29
CA LYS A 41 -9.18 4.08 2.13
C LYS A 41 -8.23 3.82 0.96
N ASN A 42 -6.98 3.41 1.26
CA ASN A 42 -5.91 3.29 0.27
C ASN A 42 -4.69 2.55 0.84
N ASP A 43 -3.70 2.32 -0.02
CA ASP A 43 -2.42 1.71 0.32
C ASP A 43 -1.64 2.44 1.42
N ALA A 44 -1.78 3.76 1.55
CA ALA A 44 -1.05 4.51 2.56
C ALA A 44 -1.55 4.16 3.97
N GLU A 45 -2.86 3.97 4.14
CA GLU A 45 -3.42 3.43 5.38
C GLU A 45 -2.99 1.97 5.59
N LEU A 46 -2.98 1.15 4.53
CA LEU A 46 -2.50 -0.24 4.61
C LEU A 46 -1.04 -0.34 5.07
N CYS A 47 -0.17 0.56 4.58
CA CYS A 47 1.23 0.64 5.02
C CYS A 47 1.35 0.86 6.53
N ARG A 48 0.50 1.74 7.09
CA ARG A 48 0.50 2.05 8.52
C ARG A 48 0.02 0.86 9.34
N VAL A 49 -1.07 0.22 8.90
CA VAL A 49 -1.64 -0.94 9.60
C VAL A 49 -0.69 -2.14 9.57
N LEU A 50 -0.03 -2.40 8.44
CA LEU A 50 0.95 -3.48 8.29
C LEU A 50 2.35 -3.10 8.77
N GLU A 51 2.55 -1.86 9.24
CA GLU A 51 3.83 -1.34 9.75
C GLU A 51 4.98 -1.50 8.74
N VAL A 52 4.69 -1.28 7.46
CA VAL A 52 5.65 -1.38 6.36
C VAL A 52 5.82 -0.05 5.64
N GLN A 53 6.96 0.11 4.98
CA GLN A 53 7.21 1.32 4.21
C GLN A 53 6.42 1.33 2.88
N PRO A 54 5.98 2.51 2.40
CA PRO A 54 5.26 2.64 1.12
C PRO A 54 5.91 1.95 -0.10
N PRO A 55 7.25 1.95 -0.27
CA PRO A 55 7.88 1.27 -1.39
C PRO A 55 7.66 -0.25 -1.41
N ILE A 56 7.38 -0.88 -0.26
CA ILE A 56 7.13 -2.32 -0.16
C ILE A 56 5.75 -2.64 -0.74
N ILE A 57 4.70 -1.96 -0.25
CA ILE A 57 3.33 -2.16 -0.75
C ILE A 57 3.22 -1.79 -2.22
N SER A 58 3.85 -0.69 -2.64
CA SER A 58 3.90 -0.30 -4.05
C SER A 58 4.53 -1.40 -4.91
N LYS A 59 5.69 -1.95 -4.54
CA LYS A 59 6.31 -3.03 -5.32
C LYS A 59 5.49 -4.31 -5.33
N ILE A 60 4.80 -4.66 -4.24
CA ILE A 60 3.90 -5.83 -4.18
C ILE A 60 2.71 -5.60 -5.12
N ARG A 61 2.08 -4.43 -5.07
CA ARG A 61 0.94 -4.07 -5.94
C ARG A 61 1.28 -4.25 -7.42
N HIS A 62 2.46 -3.81 -7.82
CA HIS A 62 2.96 -3.89 -9.20
C HIS A 62 3.66 -5.22 -9.54
N GLY A 63 3.62 -6.23 -8.66
CA GLY A 63 4.25 -7.54 -8.90
C GLY A 63 5.79 -7.51 -8.98
N LYS A 64 6.44 -6.44 -8.52
CA LYS A 64 7.91 -6.27 -8.48
C LYS A 64 8.55 -6.85 -7.22
N LEU A 65 7.74 -7.19 -6.22
CA LEU A 65 8.19 -7.83 -4.98
C LEU A 65 7.19 -8.91 -4.59
N SER A 66 7.68 -10.13 -4.38
CA SER A 66 6.87 -11.23 -3.85
C SER A 66 6.57 -11.04 -2.36
N VAL A 67 5.43 -11.57 -1.92
CA VAL A 67 5.01 -11.50 -0.51
C VAL A 67 5.84 -12.48 0.32
N GLY A 68 6.77 -11.94 1.12
CA GLY A 68 7.59 -12.72 2.05
C GLY A 68 6.84 -13.15 3.32
N ALA A 69 7.42 -14.08 4.07
CA ALA A 69 6.79 -14.65 5.28
C ALA A 69 6.47 -13.60 6.35
N THR A 70 7.35 -12.63 6.60
CA THR A 70 7.16 -11.61 7.65
C THR A 70 5.95 -10.71 7.36
N ILE A 71 5.81 -10.22 6.12
CA ILE A 71 4.67 -9.36 5.77
C ILE A 71 3.38 -10.17 5.70
N LEU A 72 3.46 -11.43 5.26
CA LEU A 72 2.33 -12.35 5.24
C LEU A 72 1.78 -12.61 6.66
N LEU A 73 2.67 -12.76 7.64
CA LEU A 73 2.28 -12.92 9.04
C LEU A 73 1.55 -11.67 9.55
N ARG A 74 2.06 -10.47 9.26
CA ARG A 74 1.39 -9.23 9.66
C ARG A 74 0.03 -9.06 8.99
N MET A 75 -0.09 -9.44 7.72
CA MET A 75 -1.38 -9.45 7.01
C MET A 75 -2.37 -10.37 7.74
N HIS A 76 -1.94 -11.56 8.15
CA HIS A 76 -2.76 -12.50 8.93
C HIS A 76 -3.17 -11.90 10.28
N GLU A 77 -2.22 -11.38 11.06
CA GLU A 77 -2.48 -10.84 12.41
C GLU A 77 -3.44 -9.65 12.41
N LYS A 78 -3.38 -8.79 11.38
CA LYS A 78 -4.24 -7.60 11.30
C LYS A 78 -5.61 -7.89 10.69
N SER A 79 -5.69 -8.77 9.70
CA SER A 79 -6.93 -9.04 8.96
C SER A 79 -7.72 -10.26 9.43
N GLU A 80 -7.09 -11.09 10.28
CA GLU A 80 -7.59 -12.39 10.75
C GLU A 80 -7.88 -13.39 9.61
N ILE A 81 -7.40 -13.11 8.39
CA ILE A 81 -7.49 -14.02 7.25
C ILE A 81 -6.43 -15.09 7.41
N ALA A 82 -6.78 -16.37 7.26
CA ALA A 82 -5.80 -17.45 7.42
C ALA A 82 -4.66 -17.32 6.40
N ILE A 83 -3.45 -17.70 6.81
CA ILE A 83 -2.25 -17.64 5.96
C ILE A 83 -2.44 -18.40 4.64
N ARG A 84 -3.25 -19.47 4.64
CA ARG A 84 -3.60 -20.23 3.44
C ARG A 84 -4.34 -19.36 2.41
N ASP A 85 -5.43 -18.72 2.82
CA ASP A 85 -6.22 -17.85 1.94
C ASP A 85 -5.38 -16.67 1.42
N LEU A 86 -4.55 -16.07 2.27
CA LEU A 86 -3.62 -15.01 1.85
C LEU A 86 -2.64 -15.48 0.76
N LYS A 87 -2.15 -16.72 0.85
CA LYS A 87 -1.29 -17.30 -0.20
C LYS A 87 -2.05 -17.50 -1.50
N GLU A 88 -3.28 -18.00 -1.45
CA GLU A 88 -4.12 -18.19 -2.63
C GLU A 88 -4.44 -16.87 -3.34
N LEU A 89 -4.76 -15.83 -2.55
CA LEU A 89 -4.93 -14.47 -3.05
C LEU A 89 -3.65 -13.91 -3.70
N SER A 90 -2.47 -14.22 -3.14
CA SER A 90 -1.18 -13.78 -3.68
C SER A 90 -0.75 -14.52 -4.96
N ALA A 91 -1.18 -15.78 -5.11
CA ALA A 91 -0.75 -16.66 -6.19
C ALA A 91 -1.57 -16.49 -7.47
N THR A 92 -2.68 -15.73 -7.43
CA THR A 92 -3.56 -15.56 -8.59
C THR A 92 -2.98 -14.50 -9.52
N PRO A 93 -2.43 -14.86 -10.69
CA PRO A 93 -2.02 -13.88 -11.68
C PRO A 93 -3.29 -13.35 -12.33
N VAL A 94 -3.52 -12.04 -12.25
CA VAL A 94 -4.48 -11.36 -13.14
C VAL A 94 -3.92 -11.53 -14.56
N HIS A 95 -4.57 -12.38 -15.35
CA HIS A 95 -4.28 -12.56 -16.78
C HIS A 95 -4.87 -11.39 -17.56
#